data_AF-A0A8B5WMS4-F1
#
_entry.id   AF-A0A8B5WMS4-F1
#
_cell.length_a   1.000
_cell.length_b   1.000
_cell.length_c   1.000
_cell.angle_alpha   90.00
_cell.angle_beta   90.00
_cell.angle_gamma   90.00
#
_symmetry.space_group_name_H-M   'P 1'
#
loop_
_entity.id
_entity.type
_entity.pdbx_description
1 polymer ?
#
loop_
_entity_poly.entity_id
_entity_poly.type
_entity_poly.pdbx_seq_one_letter_code
_entity_poly.pdbx_strand_id
1 'polypeptide(L)'
;MFISPETSFSEADRQNLIEFLDCPSHPGLGYAESAGFLFALVCAPNILMPSDWLSAVLGDREFSNQTEAEKVLGSLMGLNNWIVEQIDDDQLPLPPEVGIAEEPMANFEPLAPMRRWAEGFLVGHGWVSEDWESLLPEDQLPEGQELSLALAALGFFSSRDWARRICTEMFTNPPEVEQFAESICRMLPEAFVIYARAGRSLRQPHAGPDGPEFSSAELDFQGLSPDQMHALLYHPFQAPDVVHFRTRLEVEPQAPVLTLLQLLLEGIGEKGLKATAKGNLPRQFCRQVAMQTRQSSGFPAWLEPERLHTETDYQDLHITRLLAELTGLIRKYKGRFVLIRKTQKLLERSGLREIYPMLLETAAIRFNWAYRDGFPDLRIIQQSFAFSLYLLSRHGHEQRPSEFYETAFIKAFPAALAEVEETEYRSAESQVRTCYRWRALRNFFEFMGLLESDEADGDTLAKEYLVRSRPLLAQSVVFTLDTGQARQASIH
;
A
#
# COMPACT_ATOMS: atom_id res chain seq x y z
N MET A 1 -16.92 18.13 23.09
CA MET A 1 -16.90 18.42 21.65
C MET A 1 -15.90 17.45 21.05
N PHE A 2 -16.32 16.21 20.90
CA PHE A 2 -15.51 15.14 20.34
C PHE A 2 -15.61 15.30 18.82
N ILE A 3 -14.49 15.65 18.21
CA ILE A 3 -14.34 15.59 16.75
C ILE A 3 -14.29 14.09 16.45
N SER A 4 -15.34 13.58 15.80
CA SER A 4 -15.37 12.22 15.28
C SER A 4 -14.17 11.98 14.37
N PRO A 5 -13.58 10.77 14.33
CA PRO A 5 -12.59 10.45 13.32
C PRO A 5 -13.28 10.56 11.95
N GLU A 6 -12.74 11.40 11.07
CA GLU A 6 -13.20 11.47 9.68
C GLU A 6 -13.09 10.06 9.08
N THR A 7 -14.21 9.52 8.61
CA THR A 7 -14.31 8.27 7.86
C THR A 7 -13.34 8.27 6.67
N SER A 8 -12.79 7.11 6.34
CA SER A 8 -11.78 6.85 5.30
C SER A 8 -12.13 7.37 3.89
N PHE A 9 -13.41 7.68 3.63
CA PHE A 9 -13.92 8.23 2.38
C PHE A 9 -14.68 9.54 2.63
N SER A 10 -13.99 10.66 2.38
CA SER A 10 -14.51 11.99 2.72
C SER A 10 -15.57 12.49 1.73
N GLU A 11 -16.35 13.52 2.12
CA GLU A 11 -17.27 14.20 1.19
C GLU A 11 -16.54 14.79 -0.03
N ALA A 12 -15.30 15.27 0.17
CA ALA A 12 -14.48 15.74 -0.92
C ALA A 12 -14.14 14.59 -1.89
N ASP A 13 -13.77 13.41 -1.38
CA ASP A 13 -13.47 12.24 -2.23
C ASP A 13 -14.69 11.79 -3.04
N ARG A 14 -15.88 11.79 -2.42
CA ARG A 14 -17.15 11.48 -3.11
C ARG A 14 -17.44 12.47 -4.23
N GLN A 15 -17.40 13.76 -3.92
CA GLN A 15 -17.66 14.80 -4.91
C GLN A 15 -16.67 14.74 -6.08
N ASN A 16 -15.40 14.45 -5.80
CA ASN A 16 -14.38 14.29 -6.84
C ASN A 16 -14.67 13.10 -7.76
N LEU A 17 -15.09 11.96 -7.20
CA LEU A 17 -15.46 10.79 -8.00
C LEU A 17 -16.72 11.03 -8.82
N ILE A 18 -17.75 11.63 -8.22
CA ILE A 18 -19.01 11.95 -8.92
C ILE A 18 -18.71 12.88 -10.11
N GLU A 19 -17.96 13.96 -9.89
CA GLU A 19 -17.58 14.89 -10.95
C GLU A 19 -16.80 14.21 -12.09
N PHE A 20 -15.96 13.24 -11.76
CA PHE A 20 -15.19 12.51 -12.76
C PHE A 20 -16.06 11.48 -13.48
N LEU A 21 -16.65 10.52 -12.75
CA LEU A 21 -17.33 9.36 -13.31
C LEU A 21 -18.68 9.69 -13.96
N ASP A 22 -19.43 10.67 -13.45
CA ASP A 22 -20.74 11.04 -13.99
C ASP A 22 -20.64 12.11 -15.09
N CYS A 23 -19.43 12.43 -15.53
CA CYS A 23 -19.22 13.28 -16.70
C CYS A 23 -19.87 12.63 -17.93
N PRO A 24 -20.69 13.34 -18.74
CA PRO A 24 -21.40 12.74 -19.88
C PRO A 24 -20.53 12.08 -20.94
N SER A 25 -19.23 12.40 -20.98
CA SER A 25 -18.25 11.81 -21.89
C SER A 25 -17.44 10.67 -21.27
N HIS A 26 -17.72 10.27 -20.03
CA HIS A 26 -17.04 9.18 -19.36
C HIS A 26 -17.40 7.85 -20.04
N PRO A 27 -16.41 7.05 -20.50
CA PRO A 27 -16.66 5.82 -21.25
C PRO A 27 -16.88 4.59 -20.36
N GLY A 28 -16.56 4.68 -19.07
CA GLY A 28 -16.69 3.59 -18.11
C GLY A 28 -17.97 3.68 -17.27
N LEU A 29 -17.91 3.12 -16.07
CA LEU A 29 -19.03 3.13 -15.12
C LEU A 29 -19.15 4.49 -14.42
N GLY A 30 -20.38 4.97 -14.25
CA GLY A 30 -20.70 6.12 -13.40
C GLY A 30 -20.49 5.82 -11.91
N TYR A 31 -20.70 6.81 -11.04
CA TYR A 31 -20.43 6.67 -9.60
C TYR A 31 -21.28 5.56 -8.94
N ALA A 32 -22.60 5.61 -9.13
CA ALA A 32 -23.50 4.61 -8.56
C ALA A 32 -23.27 3.22 -9.15
N GLU A 33 -23.02 3.12 -10.46
CA GLU A 33 -22.66 1.87 -11.14
C GLU A 33 -21.34 1.30 -10.59
N SER A 34 -20.34 2.14 -10.39
CA SER A 34 -19.05 1.75 -9.81
C SER A 34 -19.22 1.21 -8.39
N ALA A 35 -20.08 1.82 -7.57
CA ALA A 35 -20.35 1.33 -6.22
C ALA A 35 -20.99 -0.08 -6.22
N GLY A 36 -21.95 -0.34 -7.11
CA GLY A 36 -22.55 -1.66 -7.24
C GLY A 36 -21.59 -2.72 -7.79
N PHE A 37 -20.82 -2.32 -8.81
CA PHE A 37 -19.78 -3.16 -9.39
C PHE A 37 -18.73 -3.56 -8.34
N LEU A 38 -18.18 -2.59 -7.61
CA LEU A 38 -17.20 -2.84 -6.56
C LEU A 38 -17.76 -3.67 -5.41
N PHE A 39 -19.01 -3.45 -5.01
CA PHE A 39 -19.66 -4.31 -4.01
C PHE A 39 -19.68 -5.78 -4.44
N ALA A 40 -20.03 -6.06 -5.71
CA ALA A 40 -20.01 -7.42 -6.24
C ALA A 40 -18.60 -8.05 -6.20
N LEU A 41 -17.57 -7.29 -6.60
CA LEU A 41 -16.18 -7.77 -6.59
C LEU A 41 -15.63 -7.97 -5.18
N VAL A 42 -15.88 -7.03 -4.27
CA VAL A 42 -15.47 -7.13 -2.86
C VAL A 42 -16.10 -8.36 -2.23
N CYS A 43 -17.35 -8.69 -2.55
CA CYS A 43 -18.02 -9.87 -2.01
C CYS A 43 -17.64 -11.18 -2.72
N ALA A 44 -16.84 -11.17 -3.79
CA ALA A 44 -16.53 -12.38 -4.52
C ALA A 44 -15.73 -13.40 -3.68
N PRO A 45 -15.85 -14.70 -3.97
CA PRO A 45 -15.03 -15.74 -3.33
C PRO A 45 -13.53 -15.58 -3.63
N ASN A 46 -13.18 -15.05 -4.81
CA ASN A 46 -11.82 -14.76 -5.22
C ASN A 46 -11.53 -13.25 -5.15
N ILE A 47 -10.35 -12.88 -4.67
CA ILE A 47 -9.93 -11.47 -4.56
C ILE A 47 -9.40 -10.99 -5.90
N LEU A 48 -9.98 -9.91 -6.41
CA LEU A 48 -9.54 -9.24 -7.64
C LEU A 48 -8.67 -8.02 -7.33
N MET A 49 -7.55 -7.88 -8.04
CA MET A 49 -6.64 -6.76 -7.86
C MET A 49 -7.20 -5.51 -8.56
N PRO A 50 -6.91 -4.28 -8.07
CA PRO A 50 -7.34 -3.06 -8.75
C PRO A 50 -6.99 -3.00 -10.22
N SER A 51 -5.81 -3.50 -10.62
CA SER A 51 -5.40 -3.59 -12.01
C SER A 51 -6.39 -4.34 -12.91
N ASP A 52 -7.13 -5.29 -12.36
CA ASP A 52 -8.01 -6.18 -13.11
C ASP A 52 -9.32 -5.47 -13.47
N TRP A 53 -9.81 -4.60 -12.58
CA TRP A 53 -11.13 -3.99 -12.69
C TRP A 53 -11.13 -2.47 -12.92
N LEU A 54 -9.98 -1.80 -12.72
CA LEU A 54 -9.85 -0.34 -12.92
C LEU A 54 -10.25 0.10 -14.33
N SER A 55 -9.89 -0.69 -15.35
CA SER A 55 -10.24 -0.40 -16.74
C SER A 55 -11.74 -0.48 -16.99
N ALA A 56 -12.49 -1.32 -16.26
CA ALA A 56 -13.95 -1.39 -16.38
C ALA A 56 -14.61 -0.12 -15.83
N VAL A 57 -14.11 0.39 -14.69
CA VAL A 57 -14.63 1.62 -14.08
C VAL A 57 -14.24 2.86 -14.87
N LEU A 58 -12.98 2.96 -15.28
CA LEU A 58 -12.45 4.15 -15.94
C LEU A 58 -12.72 4.18 -17.46
N GLY A 59 -12.91 3.02 -18.08
CA GLY A 59 -12.91 2.86 -19.53
C GLY A 59 -11.60 3.34 -20.16
N ASP A 60 -11.65 3.74 -21.43
CA ASP A 60 -10.49 4.26 -22.18
C ASP A 60 -10.18 5.74 -21.89
N ARG A 61 -10.61 6.28 -20.73
CA ARG A 61 -10.44 7.69 -20.41
C ARG A 61 -9.01 7.98 -19.95
N GLU A 62 -8.32 8.84 -20.69
CA GLU A 62 -7.03 9.37 -20.29
C GLU A 62 -7.17 10.48 -19.24
N PHE A 63 -6.26 10.50 -18.27
CA PHE A 63 -6.15 11.59 -17.30
C PHE A 63 -5.46 12.80 -17.92
N SER A 64 -5.97 13.99 -17.65
CA SER A 64 -5.42 15.26 -18.15
C SER A 64 -4.04 15.55 -17.58
N ASN A 65 -3.76 15.07 -16.36
CA ASN A 65 -2.46 15.18 -15.69
C ASN A 65 -2.36 14.19 -14.52
N GLN A 66 -1.15 14.05 -13.98
CA GLN A 66 -0.85 13.17 -12.86
C GLN A 66 -1.63 13.51 -11.58
N THR A 67 -1.93 14.78 -11.31
CA THR A 67 -2.68 15.18 -10.13
C THR A 67 -4.15 14.75 -10.21
N GLU A 68 -4.77 14.83 -11.38
CA GLU A 68 -6.10 14.28 -11.63
C GLU A 68 -6.09 12.76 -11.45
N ALA A 69 -5.10 12.07 -12.01
CA ALA A 69 -4.95 10.62 -11.86
C ALA A 69 -4.83 10.19 -10.39
N GLU A 70 -3.90 10.79 -9.64
CA GLU A 70 -3.70 10.50 -8.21
C GLU A 70 -4.97 10.74 -7.39
N LYS A 71 -5.69 11.82 -7.70
CA LYS A 71 -6.92 12.20 -7.01
C LYS A 71 -8.07 11.24 -7.30
N VAL A 72 -8.31 10.93 -8.57
CA VAL A 72 -9.41 10.03 -8.99
C VAL A 72 -9.14 8.60 -8.52
N LEU A 73 -7.92 8.09 -8.75
CA LEU A 73 -7.55 6.74 -8.31
C LEU A 73 -7.59 6.63 -6.77
N GLY A 74 -7.08 7.65 -6.07
CA GLY A 74 -7.14 7.70 -4.60
C GLY A 74 -8.58 7.67 -4.08
N SER A 75 -9.47 8.50 -4.64
CA SER A 75 -10.89 8.50 -4.23
C SER A 75 -11.59 7.19 -4.62
N LEU A 76 -11.27 6.56 -5.77
CA LEU A 76 -11.84 5.28 -6.20
C LEU A 76 -11.42 4.12 -5.27
N MET A 77 -10.16 4.09 -4.85
CA MET A 77 -9.71 3.16 -3.81
C MET A 77 -10.38 3.47 -2.47
N GLY A 78 -10.61 4.75 -2.15
CA GLY A 78 -11.39 5.18 -0.99
C GLY A 78 -12.81 4.60 -0.97
N LEU A 79 -13.52 4.63 -2.11
CA LEU A 79 -14.84 4.00 -2.24
C LEU A 79 -14.77 2.48 -2.04
N ASN A 80 -13.81 1.80 -2.68
CA ASN A 80 -13.62 0.36 -2.52
C ASN A 80 -13.39 -0.02 -1.05
N ASN A 81 -12.47 0.67 -0.38
CA ASN A 81 -12.13 0.43 1.02
C ASN A 81 -13.30 0.75 1.96
N TRP A 82 -14.07 1.79 1.66
CA TRP A 82 -15.27 2.12 2.41
C TRP A 82 -16.33 1.02 2.32
N ILE A 83 -16.54 0.43 1.14
CA ILE A 83 -17.45 -0.72 0.94
C ILE A 83 -16.99 -1.92 1.78
N VAL A 84 -15.69 -2.23 1.78
CA VAL A 84 -15.10 -3.28 2.63
C VAL A 84 -15.38 -3.01 4.11
N GLU A 85 -15.09 -1.79 4.57
CA GLU A 85 -15.33 -1.37 5.96
C GLU A 85 -16.80 -1.52 6.37
N GLN A 86 -17.75 -1.14 5.49
CA GLN A 86 -19.17 -1.33 5.76
C GLN A 86 -19.55 -2.82 5.87
N ILE A 87 -19.02 -3.67 5.00
CA ILE A 87 -19.30 -5.11 5.03
C ILE A 87 -18.74 -5.77 6.31
N ASP A 88 -17.56 -5.34 6.75
CA ASP A 88 -16.92 -5.87 7.95
C ASP A 88 -17.60 -5.42 9.24
N ASP A 89 -18.13 -4.20 9.27
CA ASP A 89 -18.92 -3.66 10.38
C ASP A 89 -20.41 -4.07 10.34
N ASP A 90 -20.78 -5.00 9.45
CA ASP A 90 -22.16 -5.43 9.18
C ASP A 90 -23.13 -4.23 8.95
N GLN A 91 -22.63 -3.17 8.32
CA GLN A 91 -23.38 -1.99 7.89
C GLN A 91 -23.80 -2.09 6.42
N LEU A 92 -24.76 -1.26 6.02
CA LEU A 92 -25.24 -1.23 4.63
C LEU A 92 -24.17 -0.61 3.72
N PRO A 93 -23.63 -1.34 2.73
CA PRO A 93 -22.54 -0.87 1.88
C PRO A 93 -23.04 -0.02 0.69
N LEU A 94 -23.96 0.90 0.97
CA LEU A 94 -24.44 1.89 0.02
C LEU A 94 -23.79 3.23 0.33
N PRO A 95 -22.87 3.72 -0.52
CA PRO A 95 -22.20 4.98 -0.25
C PRO A 95 -23.23 6.11 -0.17
N PRO A 96 -22.88 7.20 0.53
CA PRO A 96 -23.67 8.42 0.45
C PRO A 96 -23.93 8.80 -1.01
N GLU A 97 -25.02 9.51 -1.29
CA GLU A 97 -25.52 9.78 -2.65
C GLU A 97 -26.15 8.57 -3.39
N VAL A 98 -25.93 7.32 -2.95
CA VAL A 98 -26.62 6.12 -3.47
C VAL A 98 -27.70 5.63 -2.49
N GLY A 99 -28.91 6.16 -2.63
CA GLY A 99 -30.05 5.82 -1.77
C GLY A 99 -31.10 4.93 -2.44
N ILE A 100 -31.82 4.17 -1.63
CA ILE A 100 -33.06 3.49 -2.01
C ILE A 100 -34.19 4.52 -1.89
N ALA A 101 -34.92 4.78 -2.97
CA ALA A 101 -36.05 5.71 -2.97
C ALA A 101 -37.20 5.18 -2.10
N GLU A 102 -37.87 6.08 -1.37
CA GLU A 102 -39.03 5.76 -0.53
C GLU A 102 -40.21 5.21 -1.33
N GLU A 103 -40.43 5.74 -2.54
CA GLU A 103 -41.39 5.18 -3.49
C GLU A 103 -40.70 4.03 -4.27
N PRO A 104 -41.14 2.77 -4.14
CA PRO A 104 -40.42 1.63 -4.70
C PRO A 104 -40.19 1.72 -6.20
N MET A 105 -41.18 2.26 -6.94
CA MET A 105 -41.11 2.36 -8.40
C MET A 105 -40.18 3.47 -8.89
N ALA A 106 -39.89 4.48 -8.06
CA ALA A 106 -38.91 5.50 -8.40
C ALA A 106 -37.50 4.92 -8.57
N ASN A 107 -37.21 3.79 -7.92
CA ASN A 107 -35.93 3.07 -8.08
C ASN A 107 -35.71 2.51 -9.49
N PHE A 108 -36.72 2.48 -10.38
CA PHE A 108 -36.55 2.09 -11.80
C PHE A 108 -36.28 3.27 -12.74
N GLU A 109 -36.38 4.52 -12.28
CA GLU A 109 -36.16 5.69 -13.12
C GLU A 109 -34.74 5.67 -13.72
N PRO A 110 -34.53 6.11 -14.98
CA PRO A 110 -33.23 5.99 -15.65
C PRO A 110 -32.05 6.63 -14.92
N LEU A 111 -32.29 7.63 -14.06
CA LEU A 111 -31.27 8.32 -13.28
C LEU A 111 -31.34 8.00 -11.78
N ALA A 112 -32.19 7.04 -11.37
CA ALA A 112 -32.28 6.64 -9.98
C ALA A 112 -30.95 6.01 -9.52
N PRO A 113 -30.36 6.44 -8.39
CA PRO A 113 -29.11 5.88 -7.91
C PRO A 113 -29.18 4.36 -7.69
N MET A 114 -30.29 3.85 -7.15
CA MET A 114 -30.47 2.41 -6.92
C MET A 114 -30.52 1.60 -8.23
N ARG A 115 -31.12 2.14 -9.30
CA ARG A 115 -31.07 1.48 -10.62
C ARG A 115 -29.64 1.36 -11.12
N ARG A 116 -28.90 2.47 -11.09
CA ARG A 116 -27.52 2.55 -11.55
C ARG A 116 -26.61 1.63 -10.75
N TRP A 117 -26.80 1.61 -9.44
CA TRP A 117 -26.15 0.66 -8.55
C TRP A 117 -26.46 -0.80 -8.93
N ALA A 118 -27.73 -1.14 -9.15
CA ALA A 118 -28.13 -2.50 -9.53
C ALA A 118 -27.57 -2.92 -10.91
N GLU A 119 -27.51 -1.99 -11.87
CA GLU A 119 -26.87 -2.21 -13.18
C GLU A 119 -25.37 -2.53 -13.00
N GLY A 120 -24.65 -1.73 -12.22
CA GLY A 120 -23.25 -1.98 -11.90
C GLY A 120 -23.01 -3.28 -11.15
N PHE A 121 -23.87 -3.61 -10.18
CA PHE A 121 -23.84 -4.88 -9.45
C PHE A 121 -23.96 -6.08 -10.38
N LEU A 122 -24.90 -6.07 -11.33
CA LEU A 122 -25.04 -7.17 -12.30
C LEU A 122 -23.81 -7.30 -13.20
N VAL A 123 -23.20 -6.19 -13.63
CA VAL A 123 -21.93 -6.21 -14.38
C VAL A 123 -20.82 -6.85 -13.52
N GLY A 124 -20.69 -6.42 -12.26
CA GLY A 124 -19.67 -6.93 -11.36
C GLY A 124 -19.88 -8.40 -11.01
N HIS A 125 -21.12 -8.82 -10.73
CA HIS A 125 -21.43 -10.23 -10.49
C HIS A 125 -21.11 -11.09 -11.72
N GLY A 126 -21.42 -10.60 -12.93
CA GLY A 126 -21.07 -11.29 -14.17
C GLY A 126 -19.56 -11.50 -14.38
N TRP A 127 -18.71 -10.67 -13.78
CA TRP A 127 -17.25 -10.87 -13.80
C TRP A 127 -16.78 -12.01 -12.91
N VAL A 128 -17.49 -12.26 -11.82
CA VAL A 128 -17.11 -13.26 -10.80
C VAL A 128 -18.03 -14.48 -10.81
N SER A 129 -18.97 -14.57 -11.75
CA SER A 129 -20.01 -15.61 -11.76
C SER A 129 -19.43 -17.02 -11.86
N GLU A 130 -18.33 -17.19 -12.62
CA GLU A 130 -17.61 -18.47 -12.70
C GLU A 130 -17.07 -18.93 -11.32
N ASP A 131 -16.66 -17.97 -10.47
CA ASP A 131 -16.19 -18.28 -9.11
C ASP A 131 -17.34 -18.78 -8.23
N TRP A 132 -18.54 -18.22 -8.41
CA TRP A 132 -19.73 -18.66 -7.68
C TRP A 132 -20.24 -20.01 -8.17
N GLU A 133 -20.36 -20.21 -9.48
CA GLU A 133 -20.86 -21.45 -10.09
C GLU A 133 -19.96 -22.66 -9.80
N SER A 134 -18.64 -22.44 -9.74
CA SER A 134 -17.68 -23.50 -9.42
C SER A 134 -17.73 -23.96 -7.96
N LEU A 135 -18.11 -23.07 -7.04
CA LEU A 135 -18.14 -23.33 -5.60
C LEU A 135 -19.54 -23.67 -5.06
N LEU A 136 -20.59 -23.20 -5.72
CA LEU A 136 -21.99 -23.48 -5.39
C LEU A 136 -22.78 -23.85 -6.66
N PRO A 137 -22.84 -25.14 -7.03
CA PRO A 137 -23.73 -25.59 -8.09
C PRO A 137 -25.18 -25.36 -7.68
N GLU A 138 -25.95 -24.62 -8.48
CA GLU A 138 -27.33 -24.16 -8.21
C GLU A 138 -28.29 -25.27 -7.73
N ASP A 139 -28.03 -26.53 -8.08
CA ASP A 139 -28.95 -27.65 -7.88
C ASP A 139 -28.73 -28.48 -6.60
N GLN A 140 -27.68 -28.19 -5.81
CA GLN A 140 -27.18 -29.18 -4.83
C GLN A 140 -27.25 -28.75 -3.35
N LEU A 141 -27.41 -27.47 -3.00
CA LEU A 141 -27.36 -27.00 -1.60
C LEU A 141 -28.38 -25.86 -1.30
N PRO A 142 -28.97 -25.80 -0.08
CA PRO A 142 -29.84 -24.70 0.35
C PRO A 142 -29.19 -23.31 0.26
N GLU A 143 -27.87 -23.25 0.43
CA GLU A 143 -27.06 -22.02 0.35
C GLU A 143 -27.06 -21.40 -1.06
N GLY A 144 -27.16 -22.23 -2.10
CA GLY A 144 -27.29 -21.76 -3.49
C GLY A 144 -28.61 -21.02 -3.73
N GLN A 145 -29.71 -21.49 -3.13
CA GLN A 145 -31.01 -20.84 -3.24
C GLN A 145 -31.04 -19.47 -2.54
N GLU A 146 -30.44 -19.36 -1.35
CA GLU A 146 -30.33 -18.08 -0.63
C GLU A 146 -29.50 -17.06 -1.44
N LEU A 147 -28.43 -17.50 -2.08
CA LEU A 147 -27.61 -16.67 -2.96
C LEU A 147 -28.40 -16.19 -4.19
N SER A 148 -29.11 -17.09 -4.88
CA SER A 148 -29.95 -16.72 -6.04
C SER A 148 -31.03 -15.70 -5.66
N LEU A 149 -31.63 -15.85 -4.47
CA LEU A 149 -32.60 -14.89 -3.94
C LEU A 149 -31.98 -13.52 -3.65
N ALA A 150 -30.79 -13.50 -3.04
CA ALA A 150 -30.06 -12.27 -2.79
C ALA A 150 -29.66 -11.56 -4.09
N LEU A 151 -29.16 -12.30 -5.07
CA LEU A 151 -28.81 -11.79 -6.40
C LEU A 151 -30.04 -11.21 -7.12
N ALA A 152 -31.17 -11.92 -7.08
CA ALA A 152 -32.42 -11.44 -7.65
C ALA A 152 -32.87 -10.11 -7.01
N ALA A 153 -32.76 -9.99 -5.68
CA ALA A 153 -33.11 -8.77 -4.96
C ALA A 153 -32.18 -7.59 -5.28
N LEU A 154 -30.86 -7.82 -5.28
CA LEU A 154 -29.85 -6.78 -5.53
C LEU A 154 -29.86 -6.29 -6.98
N GLY A 155 -30.14 -7.19 -7.94
CA GLY A 155 -30.28 -6.84 -9.36
C GLY A 155 -31.67 -6.33 -9.77
N PHE A 156 -32.68 -6.40 -8.89
CA PHE A 156 -34.09 -6.21 -9.24
C PHE A 156 -34.36 -4.87 -9.94
N PHE A 157 -33.80 -3.78 -9.43
CA PHE A 157 -34.05 -2.43 -9.92
C PHE A 157 -33.28 -2.05 -11.18
N SER A 158 -32.43 -2.93 -11.72
CA SER A 158 -31.65 -2.68 -12.94
C SER A 158 -32.53 -2.37 -14.16
N SER A 159 -33.66 -3.08 -14.31
CA SER A 159 -34.68 -2.77 -15.31
C SER A 159 -36.01 -3.46 -14.99
N ARG A 160 -37.11 -2.89 -15.48
CA ARG A 160 -38.45 -3.50 -15.31
C ARG A 160 -38.57 -4.84 -16.04
N ASP A 161 -37.83 -5.04 -17.13
CA ASP A 161 -37.84 -6.30 -17.86
C ASP A 161 -37.08 -7.40 -17.10
N TRP A 162 -35.95 -7.06 -16.46
CA TRP A 162 -35.24 -7.94 -15.54
C TRP A 162 -36.12 -8.33 -14.34
N ALA A 163 -36.75 -7.34 -13.69
CA ALA A 163 -37.69 -7.56 -12.60
C ALA A 163 -38.85 -8.50 -12.98
N ARG A 164 -39.42 -8.33 -14.20
CA ARG A 164 -40.51 -9.19 -14.68
C ARG A 164 -40.04 -10.63 -14.90
N ARG A 165 -38.81 -10.85 -15.37
CA ARG A 165 -38.22 -12.20 -15.51
C ARG A 165 -38.08 -12.88 -14.15
N ILE A 166 -37.49 -12.20 -13.18
CA ILE A 166 -37.38 -12.66 -11.78
C ILE A 166 -38.75 -13.08 -11.23
N CYS A 167 -39.78 -12.22 -11.37
CA CYS A 167 -41.13 -12.52 -10.89
C CYS A 167 -41.71 -13.79 -11.55
N THR A 168 -41.44 -13.97 -12.84
CA THR A 168 -41.96 -15.11 -13.62
C THR A 168 -41.23 -16.42 -13.29
N GLU A 169 -39.92 -16.35 -13.03
CA GLU A 169 -39.09 -17.51 -12.73
C GLU A 169 -39.28 -18.00 -11.29
N MET A 170 -39.50 -17.08 -10.34
CA MET A 170 -39.59 -17.41 -8.91
C MET A 170 -40.97 -17.86 -8.45
N PHE A 171 -42.05 -17.50 -9.16
CA PHE A 171 -43.41 -17.72 -8.69
C PHE A 171 -44.27 -18.43 -9.73
N THR A 172 -44.98 -19.49 -9.33
CA THR A 172 -45.97 -20.16 -10.19
C THR A 172 -47.09 -19.21 -10.64
N ASN A 173 -47.44 -18.22 -9.80
CA ASN A 173 -48.34 -17.12 -10.11
C ASN A 173 -47.59 -15.80 -9.86
N PRO A 174 -46.95 -15.21 -10.89
CA PRO A 174 -46.09 -14.04 -10.71
C PRO A 174 -46.89 -12.83 -10.22
N PRO A 175 -46.42 -12.12 -9.17
CA PRO A 175 -47.02 -10.85 -8.77
C PRO A 175 -46.73 -9.76 -9.81
N GLU A 176 -47.51 -8.68 -9.76
CA GLU A 176 -47.17 -7.46 -10.48
C GLU A 176 -45.87 -6.86 -9.93
N VAL A 177 -45.03 -6.32 -10.83
CA VAL A 177 -43.70 -5.77 -10.48
C VAL A 177 -43.82 -4.69 -9.40
N GLU A 178 -44.88 -3.88 -9.44
CA GLU A 178 -45.17 -2.81 -8.49
C GLU A 178 -45.36 -3.33 -7.07
N GLN A 179 -46.08 -4.45 -6.92
CA GLN A 179 -46.34 -5.06 -5.61
C GLN A 179 -45.07 -5.74 -5.08
N PHE A 180 -44.29 -6.34 -5.98
CA PHE A 180 -43.07 -7.02 -5.59
C PHE A 180 -41.93 -6.05 -5.28
N ALA A 181 -41.86 -4.90 -5.95
CA ALA A 181 -40.88 -3.84 -5.69
C ALA A 181 -40.92 -3.36 -4.22
N GLU A 182 -42.11 -3.23 -3.63
CA GLU A 182 -42.24 -2.86 -2.22
C GLU A 182 -41.62 -3.90 -1.28
N SER A 183 -41.84 -5.19 -1.58
CA SER A 183 -41.20 -6.29 -0.85
C SER A 183 -39.69 -6.27 -1.01
N ILE A 184 -39.20 -6.02 -2.23
CA ILE A 184 -37.76 -5.95 -2.53
C ILE A 184 -37.10 -4.82 -1.73
N CYS A 185 -37.68 -3.63 -1.65
CA CYS A 185 -37.14 -2.53 -0.84
C CYS A 185 -36.94 -2.93 0.64
N ARG A 186 -37.82 -3.76 1.20
CA ARG A 186 -37.69 -4.25 2.59
C ARG A 186 -36.65 -5.35 2.73
N MET A 187 -36.46 -6.18 1.70
CA MET A 187 -35.49 -7.29 1.68
C MET A 187 -34.08 -6.85 1.31
N LEU A 188 -33.91 -5.71 0.64
CA LEU A 188 -32.61 -5.23 0.15
C LEU A 188 -31.51 -5.26 1.24
N PRO A 189 -31.70 -4.68 2.45
CA PRO A 189 -30.66 -4.70 3.47
C PRO A 189 -30.20 -6.12 3.85
N GLU A 190 -31.13 -7.06 3.92
CA GLU A 190 -30.82 -8.47 4.22
C GLU A 190 -30.13 -9.15 3.03
N ALA A 191 -30.54 -8.84 1.79
CA ALA A 191 -29.90 -9.36 0.59
C ALA A 191 -28.42 -8.94 0.48
N PHE A 192 -28.08 -7.70 0.86
CA PHE A 192 -26.69 -7.26 0.96
C PHE A 192 -25.87 -8.16 1.90
N VAL A 193 -26.41 -8.44 3.09
CA VAL A 193 -25.75 -9.27 4.10
C VAL A 193 -25.61 -10.71 3.63
N ILE A 194 -26.67 -11.28 3.03
CA ILE A 194 -26.65 -12.66 2.51
C ILE A 194 -25.59 -12.80 1.43
N TYR A 195 -25.59 -11.90 0.43
CA TYR A 195 -24.62 -11.94 -0.66
C TYR A 195 -23.17 -11.81 -0.14
N ALA A 196 -22.91 -10.84 0.73
CA ALA A 196 -21.59 -10.63 1.32
C ALA A 196 -21.14 -11.80 2.22
N ARG A 197 -22.06 -12.39 3.00
CA ARG A 197 -21.78 -13.54 3.85
C ARG A 197 -21.51 -14.79 3.02
N ALA A 198 -22.32 -15.05 1.99
CA ALA A 198 -22.13 -16.18 1.09
C ALA A 198 -20.73 -16.13 0.48
N GLY A 199 -20.34 -14.98 -0.06
CA GLY A 199 -19.00 -14.72 -0.56
C GLY A 199 -17.91 -15.01 0.47
N ARG A 200 -17.98 -14.38 1.66
CA ARG A 200 -17.04 -14.60 2.77
C ARG A 200 -16.97 -16.05 3.24
N SER A 201 -18.07 -16.79 3.21
CA SER A 201 -18.12 -18.20 3.63
C SER A 201 -17.50 -19.15 2.60
N LEU A 202 -17.56 -18.77 1.32
CA LEU A 202 -16.98 -19.50 0.20
C LEU A 202 -15.54 -19.10 -0.09
N ARG A 203 -15.08 -17.97 0.46
CA ARG A 203 -13.66 -17.65 0.55
C ARG A 203 -13.00 -18.78 1.32
N GLN A 204 -12.48 -19.76 0.61
CA GLN A 204 -11.69 -20.80 1.24
C GLN A 204 -10.41 -20.16 1.78
N PRO A 205 -10.09 -20.29 3.09
CA PRO A 205 -8.70 -20.47 3.42
C PRO A 205 -8.31 -21.79 2.73
N HIS A 206 -7.36 -21.79 1.79
CA HIS A 206 -6.91 -23.05 1.17
C HIS A 206 -6.47 -24.02 2.28
N ALA A 207 -7.32 -24.99 2.60
CA ALA A 207 -7.09 -26.06 3.57
C ALA A 207 -7.48 -27.37 2.90
N GLY A 208 -6.59 -27.87 2.03
CA GLY A 208 -6.63 -29.26 1.59
C GLY A 208 -6.24 -30.22 2.72
N PRO A 209 -6.49 -31.53 2.57
CA PRO A 209 -6.29 -32.53 3.64
C PRO A 209 -4.82 -32.79 4.01
N ASP A 210 -3.86 -32.17 3.34
CA ASP A 210 -2.43 -32.41 3.49
C ASP A 210 -1.65 -31.09 3.74
N GLY A 211 -1.73 -30.55 4.97
CA GLY A 211 -0.87 -29.44 5.43
C GLY A 211 -1.12 -28.05 4.79
N PRO A 212 -0.47 -26.98 5.27
CA PRO A 212 -0.73 -25.63 4.77
C PRO A 212 0.01 -25.44 3.43
N GLU A 213 -0.71 -25.62 2.32
CA GLU A 213 -0.29 -25.14 1.01
C GLU A 213 -0.82 -23.72 0.82
N PHE A 214 0.09 -22.74 0.93
CA PHE A 214 -0.15 -21.33 0.63
C PHE A 214 -0.68 -21.16 -0.82
N SER A 215 -1.64 -20.25 -1.05
CA SER A 215 -2.05 -19.85 -2.41
C SER A 215 -0.86 -19.31 -3.23
N SER A 216 -0.95 -19.23 -4.56
CA SER A 216 0.13 -18.65 -5.38
C SER A 216 0.47 -17.22 -4.94
N ALA A 217 -0.54 -16.38 -4.69
CA ALA A 217 -0.36 -15.03 -4.17
C ALA A 217 0.30 -15.01 -2.78
N GLU A 218 -0.07 -15.93 -1.87
CA GLU A 218 0.60 -16.04 -0.56
C GLU A 218 2.04 -16.57 -0.71
N LEU A 219 2.33 -17.51 -1.62
CA LEU A 219 3.70 -17.94 -1.93
C LEU A 219 4.54 -16.81 -2.54
N ASP A 220 3.90 -15.93 -3.30
CA ASP A 220 4.49 -14.76 -3.93
C ASP A 220 4.75 -13.65 -2.91
N PHE A 221 3.84 -13.46 -1.95
CA PHE A 221 3.97 -12.53 -0.82
C PHE A 221 4.67 -13.13 0.40
N GLN A 222 5.31 -14.28 0.25
CA GLN A 222 6.05 -14.96 1.31
C GLN A 222 5.19 -15.18 2.56
N GLY A 223 4.00 -15.75 2.42
CA GLY A 223 3.09 -16.10 3.50
C GLY A 223 2.29 -14.94 4.09
N LEU A 224 2.33 -13.75 3.49
CA LEU A 224 1.41 -12.66 3.83
C LEU A 224 0.09 -12.85 3.08
N SER A 225 -1.03 -12.64 3.78
CA SER A 225 -2.32 -12.51 3.11
C SER A 225 -2.38 -11.23 2.27
N PRO A 226 -3.28 -11.14 1.27
CA PRO A 226 -3.50 -9.90 0.52
C PRO A 226 -3.78 -8.69 1.41
N ASP A 227 -4.57 -8.85 2.48
CA ASP A 227 -4.88 -7.76 3.43
C ASP A 227 -3.63 -7.30 4.19
N GLN A 228 -2.77 -8.24 4.60
CA GLN A 228 -1.50 -7.92 5.23
C GLN A 228 -0.56 -7.20 4.27
N MET A 229 -0.47 -7.65 3.01
CA MET A 229 0.31 -6.97 1.98
C MET A 229 -0.22 -5.56 1.71
N HIS A 230 -1.54 -5.41 1.57
CA HIS A 230 -2.17 -4.10 1.38
C HIS A 230 -1.85 -3.16 2.54
N ALA A 231 -1.96 -3.63 3.78
CA ALA A 231 -1.58 -2.86 4.96
C ALA A 231 -0.10 -2.42 4.94
N LEU A 232 0.82 -3.30 4.52
CA LEU A 232 2.24 -2.96 4.38
C LEU A 232 2.51 -1.91 3.29
N LEU A 233 1.75 -1.92 2.19
CA LEU A 233 1.97 -1.01 1.05
C LEU A 233 1.43 0.39 1.30
N TYR A 234 0.27 0.51 1.93
CA TYR A 234 -0.46 1.78 2.02
C TYR A 234 -0.48 2.37 3.43
N HIS A 235 -0.48 1.53 4.46
CA HIS A 235 -0.66 1.96 5.86
C HIS A 235 0.33 1.33 6.86
N PRO A 236 1.64 1.20 6.56
CA PRO A 236 2.57 0.44 7.39
C PRO A 236 2.77 1.00 8.81
N PHE A 237 2.59 2.32 9.02
CA PHE A 237 2.68 2.92 10.36
C PHE A 237 1.35 2.90 11.14
N GLN A 238 0.27 2.42 10.51
CA GLN A 238 -1.10 2.41 11.04
C GLN A 238 -1.68 0.99 11.14
N ALA A 239 -0.86 -0.04 10.90
CA ALA A 239 -1.27 -1.45 10.87
C ALA A 239 -0.63 -2.27 12.01
N PRO A 240 -0.97 -2.01 13.30
CA PRO A 240 -0.32 -2.65 14.45
C PRO A 240 -0.50 -4.17 14.50
N ASP A 241 -1.53 -4.71 13.84
CA ASP A 241 -1.80 -6.14 13.71
C ASP A 241 -0.95 -6.84 12.63
N VAL A 242 -0.15 -6.07 11.88
CA VAL A 242 0.74 -6.58 10.84
C VAL A 242 2.20 -6.20 11.14
N VAL A 243 2.44 -4.93 11.45
CA VAL A 243 3.78 -4.39 11.70
C VAL A 243 3.73 -3.25 12.71
N HIS A 244 4.67 -3.29 13.67
CA HIS A 244 4.84 -2.26 14.68
C HIS A 244 6.22 -1.62 14.59
N PHE A 245 6.26 -0.31 14.31
CA PHE A 245 7.47 0.50 14.37
C PHE A 245 7.61 1.14 15.75
N ARG A 246 8.74 0.89 16.41
CA ARG A 246 8.97 1.43 17.75
C ARG A 246 9.19 2.93 17.69
N THR A 247 8.43 3.70 18.47
CA THR A 247 8.60 5.16 18.59
C THR A 247 9.81 5.55 19.44
N ARG A 248 10.34 4.61 20.23
CA ARG A 248 11.57 4.77 21.02
C ARG A 248 12.31 3.45 21.13
N LEU A 249 13.60 3.46 20.81
CA LEU A 249 14.47 2.31 20.98
C LEU A 249 14.93 2.12 22.43
N GLU A 250 15.23 0.88 22.81
CA GLU A 250 15.71 0.54 24.17
C GLU A 250 17.17 0.99 24.35
N VAL A 251 18.00 0.73 23.36
CA VAL A 251 19.44 1.04 23.31
C VAL A 251 19.73 2.14 22.28
N GLU A 252 20.87 2.82 22.46
CA GLU A 252 21.30 3.87 21.53
C GLU A 252 21.63 3.25 20.15
N PRO A 253 20.92 3.65 19.07
CA PRO A 253 21.11 3.05 17.76
C PRO A 253 22.44 3.45 17.13
N GLN A 254 23.00 2.54 16.31
CA GLN A 254 24.21 2.78 15.53
C GLN A 254 23.92 2.50 14.05
N ALA A 255 23.98 3.55 13.24
CA ALA A 255 23.72 3.49 11.81
C ALA A 255 24.55 4.55 11.06
N PRO A 256 24.93 4.32 9.78
CA PRO A 256 25.66 5.31 8.99
C PRO A 256 24.98 6.68 8.96
N VAL A 257 23.66 6.72 8.73
CA VAL A 257 22.90 7.98 8.76
C VAL A 257 22.99 8.70 10.11
N LEU A 258 23.04 7.97 11.22
CA LEU A 258 23.11 8.54 12.56
C LEU A 258 24.49 9.09 12.89
N THR A 259 25.55 8.45 12.43
CA THR A 259 26.91 8.99 12.53
C THR A 259 27.01 10.33 11.81
N LEU A 260 26.49 10.43 10.58
CA LEU A 260 26.46 11.71 9.86
C LEU A 260 25.55 12.73 10.52
N LEU A 261 24.42 12.29 11.07
CA LEU A 261 23.48 13.17 11.76
C LEU A 261 24.12 13.78 13.01
N GLN A 262 24.80 13.00 13.84
CA GLN A 262 25.50 13.50 15.01
C GLN A 262 26.52 14.56 14.63
N LEU A 263 27.39 14.27 13.65
CA LEU A 263 28.40 15.22 13.16
C LEU A 263 27.76 16.50 12.58
N LEU A 264 26.61 16.37 11.90
CA LEU A 264 25.84 17.50 11.41
C LEU A 264 25.27 18.35 12.55
N LEU A 265 24.64 17.72 13.55
CA LEU A 265 24.03 18.43 14.68
C LEU A 265 25.07 19.12 15.55
N GLU A 266 26.20 18.46 15.82
CA GLU A 266 27.36 19.03 16.52
C GLU A 266 27.97 20.20 15.75
N GLY A 267 28.16 20.02 14.43
CA GLY A 267 28.67 21.07 13.54
C GLY A 267 27.78 22.31 13.43
N ILE A 268 26.46 22.12 13.57
CA ILE A 268 25.50 23.22 13.67
C ILE A 268 25.60 23.88 15.05
N GLY A 269 25.51 23.10 16.12
CA GLY A 269 25.58 23.57 17.51
C GLY A 269 24.64 24.75 17.83
N GLU A 270 24.93 25.46 18.92
CA GLU A 270 24.12 26.61 19.36
C GLU A 270 24.25 27.83 18.44
N LYS A 271 25.44 28.01 17.85
CA LYS A 271 25.74 29.16 16.98
C LYS A 271 25.16 29.02 15.57
N GLY A 272 24.65 27.84 15.23
CA GLY A 272 24.25 27.47 13.87
C GLY A 272 25.45 27.36 12.91
N LEU A 273 25.22 26.79 11.73
CA LEU A 273 26.20 26.66 10.66
C LEU A 273 25.83 27.58 9.50
N LYS A 274 26.74 28.45 9.04
CA LYS A 274 26.46 29.34 7.91
C LYS A 274 26.27 28.50 6.64
N ALA A 275 25.16 28.66 5.94
CA ALA A 275 24.96 28.03 4.64
C ALA A 275 25.74 28.79 3.56
N THR A 276 26.09 28.10 2.48
CA THR A 276 26.61 28.73 1.26
C THR A 276 25.53 29.59 0.60
N ALA A 277 25.91 30.40 -0.40
CA ALA A 277 24.95 31.21 -1.17
C ALA A 277 23.86 30.34 -1.83
N LYS A 278 24.21 29.14 -2.31
CA LYS A 278 23.26 28.16 -2.88
C LYS A 278 22.43 27.42 -1.83
N GLY A 279 22.69 27.67 -0.55
CA GLY A 279 21.98 27.01 0.55
C GLY A 279 22.56 25.69 1.01
N ASN A 280 23.70 25.27 0.47
CA ASN A 280 24.38 24.03 0.85
C ASN A 280 25.22 24.21 2.14
N LEU A 281 25.64 23.09 2.74
CA LEU A 281 26.68 23.00 3.74
C LEU A 281 28.01 23.59 3.20
N PRO A 282 28.80 24.30 4.03
CA PRO A 282 30.12 24.78 3.63
C PRO A 282 31.05 23.63 3.24
N ARG A 283 31.81 23.81 2.16
CA ARG A 283 32.83 22.85 1.71
C ARG A 283 33.76 22.39 2.84
N GLN A 284 34.27 23.31 3.65
CA GLN A 284 35.17 22.97 4.76
C GLN A 284 34.51 22.05 5.79
N PHE A 285 33.22 22.26 6.06
CA PHE A 285 32.46 21.40 6.95
C PHE A 285 32.30 19.99 6.34
N CYS A 286 31.92 19.87 5.07
CA CYS A 286 31.83 18.58 4.39
C CYS A 286 33.15 17.80 4.41
N ARG A 287 34.28 18.49 4.20
CA ARG A 287 35.62 17.88 4.29
C ARG A 287 35.95 17.39 5.69
N GLN A 288 35.61 18.18 6.71
CA GLN A 288 35.81 17.78 8.10
C GLN A 288 34.99 16.52 8.44
N VAL A 289 33.72 16.47 8.04
CA VAL A 289 32.87 15.29 8.24
C VAL A 289 33.47 14.07 7.52
N ALA A 290 33.85 14.22 6.25
CA ALA A 290 34.46 13.14 5.46
C ALA A 290 35.78 12.63 6.08
N MET A 291 36.59 13.51 6.69
CA MET A 291 37.79 13.11 7.41
C MET A 291 37.47 12.25 8.65
N GLN A 292 36.40 12.58 9.37
CA GLN A 292 36.00 11.87 10.58
C GLN A 292 35.36 10.52 10.30
N THR A 293 34.64 10.37 9.17
CA THR A 293 33.98 9.12 8.77
C THR A 293 34.85 8.19 7.93
N ARG A 294 36.04 8.64 7.49
CA ARG A 294 36.91 7.90 6.55
C ARG A 294 37.27 6.47 7.00
N GLN A 295 37.43 6.25 8.30
CA GLN A 295 37.80 4.95 8.86
C GLN A 295 36.61 4.21 9.49
N SER A 296 35.43 4.80 9.45
CA SER A 296 34.23 4.19 10.01
C SER A 296 33.63 3.19 9.03
N SER A 297 33.28 2.01 9.52
CA SER A 297 32.52 1.03 8.75
C SER A 297 31.19 1.63 8.25
N GLY A 298 30.80 1.31 7.02
CA GLY A 298 29.58 1.85 6.39
C GLY A 298 29.78 3.14 5.59
N PHE A 299 31.01 3.62 5.43
CA PHE A 299 31.34 4.76 4.57
C PHE A 299 32.35 4.40 3.48
N PRO A 300 32.29 5.05 2.31
CA PRO A 300 33.20 4.79 1.21
C PRO A 300 34.65 5.16 1.57
N ALA A 301 35.53 4.16 1.67
CA ALA A 301 36.97 4.35 1.90
C ALA A 301 37.67 5.15 0.77
N TRP A 302 37.07 5.16 -0.43
CA TRP A 302 37.54 5.90 -1.60
C TRP A 302 37.17 7.39 -1.59
N LEU A 303 36.32 7.84 -0.65
CA LEU A 303 35.95 9.25 -0.55
C LEU A 303 37.16 10.07 -0.07
N GLU A 304 37.80 10.78 -1.00
CA GLU A 304 38.91 11.68 -0.70
C GLU A 304 38.37 13.06 -0.27
N PRO A 305 38.53 13.47 1.01
CA PRO A 305 38.02 14.76 1.49
C PRO A 305 38.54 15.94 0.67
N GLU A 306 39.78 15.86 0.16
CA GLU A 306 40.42 16.89 -0.64
C GLU A 306 39.71 17.14 -1.97
N ARG A 307 39.02 16.13 -2.52
CA ARG A 307 38.26 16.20 -3.78
C ARG A 307 36.84 16.74 -3.63
N LEU A 308 36.37 16.99 -2.41
CA LEU A 308 35.05 17.58 -2.19
C LEU A 308 35.07 19.08 -2.47
N HIS A 309 34.28 19.53 -3.44
CA HIS A 309 34.12 20.91 -3.85
C HIS A 309 32.79 21.51 -3.36
N THR A 310 31.74 20.69 -3.28
CA THR A 310 30.39 21.06 -2.81
C THR A 310 29.80 19.94 -1.93
N GLU A 311 28.74 20.25 -1.18
CA GLU A 311 28.00 19.28 -0.37
C GLU A 311 27.54 18.06 -1.18
N THR A 312 27.07 18.29 -2.39
CA THR A 312 26.56 17.23 -3.29
C THR A 312 27.62 16.26 -3.76
N ASP A 313 28.92 16.55 -3.56
CA ASP A 313 29.99 15.58 -3.81
C ASP A 313 30.03 14.50 -2.72
N TYR A 314 29.45 14.79 -1.54
CA TYR A 314 29.27 13.82 -0.46
C TYR A 314 27.78 13.51 -0.28
N GLN A 315 27.28 12.61 -1.12
CA GLN A 315 25.86 12.27 -1.21
C GLN A 315 25.25 11.85 0.14
N ASP A 316 25.88 10.96 0.91
CA ASP A 316 25.30 10.51 2.18
C ASP A 316 25.10 11.67 3.18
N LEU A 317 26.06 12.60 3.25
CA LEU A 317 25.93 13.80 4.09
C LEU A 317 24.85 14.74 3.56
N HIS A 318 24.77 14.91 2.24
CA HIS A 318 23.73 15.70 1.59
C HIS A 318 22.33 15.18 1.92
N ILE A 319 22.13 13.87 1.78
CA ILE A 319 20.86 13.19 2.09
C ILE A 319 20.56 13.28 3.59
N THR A 320 21.56 13.08 4.46
CA THR A 320 21.39 13.23 5.91
C THR A 320 20.87 14.63 6.28
N ARG A 321 21.41 15.70 5.66
CA ARG A 321 20.89 17.05 5.88
C ARG A 321 19.43 17.18 5.43
N LEU A 322 19.10 16.68 4.23
CA LEU A 322 17.73 16.73 3.71
C LEU A 322 16.75 16.02 4.65
N LEU A 323 17.11 14.82 5.11
CA LEU A 323 16.30 14.07 6.08
C LEU A 323 16.17 14.84 7.40
N ALA A 324 17.25 15.41 7.94
CA ALA A 324 17.20 16.21 9.16
C ALA A 324 16.29 17.44 9.04
N GLU A 325 16.23 18.08 7.86
CA GLU A 325 15.29 19.17 7.58
C GLU A 325 13.85 18.66 7.47
N LEU A 326 13.61 17.59 6.72
CA LEU A 326 12.27 17.01 6.54
C LEU A 326 11.69 16.53 7.89
N THR A 327 12.47 15.82 8.69
CA THR A 327 12.08 15.39 10.05
C THR A 327 11.85 16.57 11.01
N GLY A 328 12.34 17.76 10.65
CA GLY A 328 12.23 18.95 11.48
C GLY A 328 13.19 18.91 12.67
N LEU A 329 14.38 18.34 12.48
CA LEU A 329 15.47 18.39 13.46
C LEU A 329 16.27 19.70 13.33
N ILE A 330 16.45 20.15 12.09
CA ILE A 330 17.13 21.39 11.76
C ILE A 330 16.25 22.23 10.83
N ARG A 331 16.59 23.51 10.68
CA ARG A 331 15.98 24.37 9.66
C ARG A 331 16.99 25.39 9.14
N LYS A 332 16.76 25.87 7.94
CA LYS A 332 17.46 27.05 7.41
C LYS A 332 16.77 28.33 7.89
N TYR A 333 17.51 29.22 8.54
CA TYR A 333 17.03 30.51 9.02
C TYR A 333 18.09 31.60 8.79
N LYS A 334 17.72 32.67 8.09
CA LYS A 334 18.61 33.81 7.76
C LYS A 334 19.98 33.37 7.22
N GLY A 335 19.98 32.41 6.28
CA GLY A 335 21.21 31.90 5.65
C GLY A 335 22.09 31.00 6.53
N ARG A 336 21.55 30.48 7.64
CA ARG A 336 22.23 29.51 8.51
C ARG A 336 21.36 28.29 8.73
N PHE A 337 21.97 27.12 8.89
CA PHE A 337 21.34 25.98 9.52
C PHE A 337 21.34 26.18 11.03
N VAL A 338 20.20 25.93 11.67
CA VAL A 338 20.02 26.03 13.12
C VAL A 338 19.25 24.82 13.62
N LEU A 339 19.58 24.36 14.83
CA LEU A 339 18.84 23.32 15.52
C LEU A 339 17.43 23.83 15.89
N ILE A 340 16.42 23.00 15.71
CA ILE A 340 15.09 23.29 16.23
C ILE A 340 15.08 23.00 17.73
N ARG A 341 14.40 23.83 18.53
CA ARG A 341 14.38 23.70 20.01
C ARG A 341 13.95 22.31 20.49
N LYS A 342 13.01 21.66 19.78
CA LYS A 342 12.55 20.30 20.12
C LYS A 342 13.68 19.27 20.00
N THR A 343 14.60 19.46 19.05
CA THR A 343 15.73 18.56 18.79
C THR A 343 16.69 18.49 19.96
N GLN A 344 17.05 19.65 20.53
CA GLN A 344 17.93 19.70 21.71
C GLN A 344 17.31 18.96 22.90
N LYS A 345 16.01 19.18 23.16
CA LYS A 345 15.28 18.48 24.22
C LYS A 345 15.21 16.97 23.98
N LEU A 346 15.02 16.53 22.73
CA LEU A 346 14.99 15.11 22.38
C LEU A 346 16.35 14.45 22.63
N LEU A 347 17.44 15.09 22.21
CA LEU A 347 18.82 14.62 22.45
C LEU A 347 19.12 14.50 23.95
N GLU A 348 18.80 15.53 24.74
CA GLU A 348 19.01 15.52 26.20
C GLU A 348 18.18 14.44 26.90
N ARG A 349 16.92 14.25 26.49
CA ARG A 349 16.00 13.29 27.13
C ARG A 349 16.33 11.85 26.77
N SER A 350 16.63 11.59 25.50
CA SER A 350 16.55 10.24 24.92
C SER A 350 17.72 9.86 24.04
N GLY A 351 18.66 10.77 23.77
CA GLY A 351 19.69 10.57 22.76
C GLY A 351 19.06 10.46 21.36
N LEU A 352 19.54 9.52 20.57
CA LEU A 352 18.99 9.21 19.25
C LEU A 352 17.85 8.20 19.29
N ARG A 353 17.50 7.65 20.46
CA ARG A 353 16.51 6.57 20.58
C ARG A 353 15.11 6.95 20.12
N GLU A 354 14.72 8.21 20.25
CA GLU A 354 13.46 8.73 19.69
C GLU A 354 13.66 9.40 18.32
N ILE A 355 14.88 9.87 18.01
CA ILE A 355 15.19 10.54 16.74
C ILE A 355 15.27 9.53 15.59
N TYR A 356 15.83 8.35 15.83
CA TYR A 356 15.99 7.35 14.79
C TYR A 356 14.65 6.88 14.20
N PRO A 357 13.63 6.50 15.00
CA PRO A 357 12.31 6.17 14.45
C PRO A 357 11.70 7.29 13.59
N MET A 358 11.78 8.55 14.06
CA MET A 358 11.29 9.71 13.31
C MET A 358 12.03 9.88 11.96
N LEU A 359 13.34 9.61 11.95
CA LEU A 359 14.18 9.70 10.76
C LEU A 359 13.89 8.56 9.79
N LEU A 360 13.71 7.33 10.30
CA LEU A 360 13.36 6.15 9.54
C LEU A 360 12.02 6.35 8.82
N GLU A 361 10.98 6.78 9.54
CA GLU A 361 9.69 7.13 8.97
C GLU A 361 9.83 8.21 7.90
N THR A 362 10.51 9.32 8.21
CA THR A 362 10.71 10.42 7.25
C THR A 362 11.37 9.92 5.96
N ALA A 363 12.39 9.09 6.07
CA ALA A 363 13.10 8.57 4.91
C ALA A 363 12.28 7.52 4.13
N ALA A 364 11.43 6.75 4.80
CA ALA A 364 10.57 5.76 4.16
C ALA A 364 9.45 6.41 3.35
N ILE A 365 8.76 7.41 3.92
CA ILE A 365 7.51 7.94 3.35
C ILE A 365 7.57 9.38 2.83
N ARG A 366 8.49 10.22 3.32
CA ARG A 366 8.53 11.66 2.96
C ARG A 366 9.69 12.05 2.06
N PHE A 367 10.72 11.22 1.98
CA PHE A 367 11.86 11.44 1.10
C PHE A 367 11.70 10.61 -0.18
N ASN A 368 11.85 11.24 -1.36
CA ASN A 368 11.80 10.53 -2.63
C ASN A 368 13.11 9.77 -2.88
N TRP A 369 13.07 8.44 -2.91
CA TRP A 369 14.27 7.61 -3.10
C TRP A 369 14.93 7.81 -4.48
N ALA A 370 14.13 8.08 -5.52
CA ALA A 370 14.63 8.32 -6.88
C ALA A 370 15.54 9.56 -6.97
N TYR A 371 15.49 10.47 -5.99
CA TYR A 371 16.39 11.63 -5.93
C TYR A 371 17.88 11.23 -5.90
N ARG A 372 18.21 10.03 -5.42
CA ARG A 372 19.60 9.56 -5.26
C ARG A 372 20.16 8.91 -6.53
N ASP A 373 19.36 8.71 -7.57
CA ASP A 373 19.76 7.92 -8.74
C ASP A 373 19.14 8.44 -10.04
N GLY A 374 19.43 7.75 -11.14
CA GLY A 374 18.87 8.01 -12.46
C GLY A 374 18.09 6.83 -13.02
N PHE A 375 17.55 5.96 -12.15
CA PHE A 375 16.69 4.85 -12.58
C PHE A 375 15.29 5.36 -12.98
N PRO A 376 14.51 4.57 -13.74
CA PRO A 376 13.11 4.84 -14.02
C PRO A 376 12.25 5.11 -12.77
N ASP A 377 11.06 5.70 -12.96
CA ASP A 377 10.09 6.00 -11.89
C ASP A 377 9.37 4.73 -11.39
N LEU A 378 10.14 3.84 -10.74
CA LEU A 378 9.63 2.63 -10.11
C LEU A 378 9.17 2.93 -8.68
N ARG A 379 7.95 3.47 -8.54
CA ARG A 379 7.38 3.90 -7.25
C ARG A 379 7.18 2.73 -6.29
N ILE A 380 6.82 1.57 -6.85
CA ILE A 380 6.52 0.36 -6.09
C ILE A 380 7.70 -0.09 -5.21
N ILE A 381 8.95 0.17 -5.61
CA ILE A 381 10.14 -0.15 -4.80
C ILE A 381 10.14 0.58 -3.45
N GLN A 382 9.76 1.86 -3.45
CA GLN A 382 9.67 2.63 -2.21
C GLN A 382 8.36 2.32 -1.48
N GLN A 383 7.25 2.19 -2.20
CA GLN A 383 5.95 1.85 -1.62
C GLN A 383 5.99 0.52 -0.85
N SER A 384 6.71 -0.47 -1.38
CA SER A 384 6.87 -1.78 -0.76
C SER A 384 7.96 -1.84 0.31
N PHE A 385 8.46 -0.72 0.85
CA PHE A 385 9.58 -0.74 1.80
C PHE A 385 9.29 -1.64 3.01
N ALA A 386 8.04 -1.66 3.51
CA ALA A 386 7.65 -2.46 4.66
C ALA A 386 7.60 -3.97 4.32
N PHE A 387 7.23 -4.33 3.10
CA PHE A 387 7.38 -5.70 2.60
C PHE A 387 8.86 -6.10 2.49
N SER A 388 9.72 -5.22 2.00
CA SER A 388 11.17 -5.50 1.98
C SER A 388 11.77 -5.63 3.39
N LEU A 389 11.28 -4.86 4.37
CA LEU A 389 11.62 -5.07 5.79
C LEU A 389 11.12 -6.43 6.29
N TYR A 390 9.93 -6.85 5.88
CA TYR A 390 9.39 -8.17 6.20
C TYR A 390 10.31 -9.28 5.68
N LEU A 391 10.74 -9.21 4.41
CA LEU A 391 11.70 -10.15 3.82
C LEU A 391 13.00 -10.21 4.63
N LEU A 392 13.56 -9.05 5.01
CA LEU A 392 14.77 -8.97 5.82
C LEU A 392 14.56 -9.53 7.23
N SER A 393 13.39 -9.33 7.83
CA SER A 393 13.07 -9.86 9.16
C SER A 393 12.97 -11.39 9.16
N ARG A 394 12.46 -11.97 8.07
CA ARG A 394 12.27 -13.42 7.94
C ARG A 394 13.53 -14.16 7.53
N HIS A 395 14.29 -13.60 6.59
CA HIS A 395 15.38 -14.31 5.92
C HIS A 395 16.77 -13.70 6.19
N GLY A 396 16.83 -12.47 6.72
CA GLY A 396 18.06 -11.70 6.85
C GLY A 396 18.94 -12.07 8.04
N HIS A 397 18.53 -13.00 8.90
CA HIS A 397 19.42 -13.50 9.96
C HIS A 397 20.62 -14.27 9.39
N GLU A 398 20.44 -14.89 8.21
CA GLU A 398 21.49 -15.56 7.46
C GLU A 398 22.04 -14.65 6.37
N GLN A 399 23.34 -14.73 6.11
CA GLN A 399 23.96 -14.01 5.01
C GLN A 399 23.54 -14.65 3.68
N ARG A 400 22.96 -13.86 2.77
CA ARG A 400 22.37 -14.34 1.52
C ARG A 400 22.72 -13.43 0.35
N PRO A 401 22.76 -13.92 -0.89
CA PRO A 401 22.85 -13.06 -2.07
C PRO A 401 21.69 -12.05 -2.13
N SER A 402 21.99 -10.81 -2.49
CA SER A 402 21.00 -9.76 -2.77
C SER A 402 19.94 -10.20 -3.79
N GLU A 403 20.33 -11.05 -4.75
CA GLU A 403 19.43 -11.63 -5.75
C GLU A 403 18.25 -12.38 -5.14
N PHE A 404 18.41 -12.99 -3.95
CA PHE A 404 17.30 -13.62 -3.24
C PHE A 404 16.16 -12.63 -2.97
N TYR A 405 16.50 -11.43 -2.48
CA TYR A 405 15.53 -10.39 -2.16
C TYR A 405 14.97 -9.72 -3.41
N GLU A 406 15.77 -9.60 -4.45
CA GLU A 406 15.33 -9.08 -5.75
C GLU A 406 14.33 -10.02 -6.43
N THR A 407 14.58 -11.33 -6.38
CA THR A 407 13.68 -12.36 -6.91
C THR A 407 12.38 -12.37 -6.12
N ALA A 408 12.44 -12.31 -4.79
CA ALA A 408 11.25 -12.20 -3.95
C ALA A 408 10.44 -10.92 -4.27
N PHE A 409 11.12 -9.80 -4.49
CA PHE A 409 10.47 -8.54 -4.89
C PHE A 409 9.77 -8.65 -6.25
N ILE A 410 10.45 -9.15 -7.29
CA ILE A 410 9.86 -9.30 -8.63
C ILE A 410 8.69 -10.27 -8.61
N LYS A 411 8.81 -11.35 -7.83
CA LYS A 411 7.75 -12.33 -7.66
C LYS A 411 6.50 -11.69 -7.02
N ALA A 412 6.67 -10.81 -6.03
CA ALA A 412 5.57 -10.08 -5.41
C ALA A 412 5.00 -8.96 -6.31
N PHE A 413 5.83 -8.34 -7.17
CA PHE A 413 5.46 -7.19 -8.00
C PHE A 413 5.87 -7.35 -9.47
N PRO A 414 5.31 -8.35 -10.19
CA PRO A 414 5.68 -8.59 -11.59
C PRO A 414 5.33 -7.43 -12.50
N ALA A 415 4.30 -6.63 -12.15
CA ALA A 415 3.90 -5.43 -12.87
C ALA A 415 5.02 -4.36 -12.97
N ALA A 416 5.96 -4.34 -12.02
CA ALA A 416 7.11 -3.43 -12.06
C ALA A 416 7.99 -3.62 -13.30
N LEU A 417 7.95 -4.82 -13.92
CA LEU A 417 8.66 -5.10 -15.16
C LEU A 417 8.04 -4.35 -16.36
N ALA A 418 6.71 -4.15 -16.36
CA ALA A 418 6.02 -3.45 -17.42
C ALA A 418 6.23 -1.92 -17.38
N GLU A 419 6.68 -1.39 -16.24
CA GLU A 419 6.99 0.04 -16.05
C GLU A 419 8.37 0.44 -16.62
N VAL A 420 9.16 -0.52 -17.13
CA VAL A 420 10.53 -0.28 -17.61
C VAL A 420 10.66 -0.66 -19.08
N GLU A 421 11.14 0.30 -19.89
CA GLU A 421 11.50 0.03 -21.27
C GLU A 421 12.78 -0.83 -21.36
N GLU A 422 12.72 -1.89 -22.15
CA GLU A 422 13.91 -2.67 -22.47
C GLU A 422 14.84 -1.89 -23.41
N THR A 423 16.13 -2.07 -23.22
CA THR A 423 17.16 -1.47 -24.08
C THR A 423 17.99 -2.57 -24.73
N GLU A 424 18.72 -2.25 -25.81
CA GLU A 424 19.63 -3.20 -26.49
C GLU A 424 20.66 -3.86 -25.55
N TYR A 425 20.93 -3.26 -24.39
CA TYR A 425 21.96 -3.71 -23.45
C TYR A 425 21.41 -4.18 -22.10
N ARG A 426 20.12 -3.96 -21.79
CA ARG A 426 19.51 -4.30 -20.49
C ARG A 426 18.04 -4.68 -20.63
N SER A 427 17.68 -5.84 -20.10
CA SER A 427 16.28 -6.27 -19.94
C SER A 427 15.56 -5.49 -18.85
N ALA A 428 14.22 -5.49 -18.89
CA ALA A 428 13.39 -4.86 -17.86
C ALA A 428 13.69 -5.46 -16.47
N GLU A 429 13.78 -6.80 -16.39
CA GLU A 429 14.12 -7.50 -15.15
C GLU A 429 15.48 -7.07 -14.58
N SER A 430 16.53 -7.01 -15.41
CA SER A 430 17.85 -6.59 -14.96
C SER A 430 17.84 -5.16 -14.40
N GLN A 431 17.07 -4.26 -15.02
CA GLN A 431 16.90 -2.88 -14.57
C GLN A 431 16.14 -2.80 -13.25
N VAL A 432 15.02 -3.52 -13.09
CA VAL A 432 14.23 -3.56 -11.85
C VAL A 432 15.05 -4.15 -10.71
N ARG A 433 15.74 -5.27 -10.91
CA ARG A 433 16.63 -5.89 -9.92
C ARG A 433 17.70 -4.92 -9.45
N THR A 434 18.36 -4.26 -10.40
CA THR A 434 19.41 -3.28 -10.10
C THR A 434 18.84 -2.08 -9.34
N CYS A 435 17.69 -1.55 -9.77
CA CYS A 435 17.01 -0.44 -9.10
C CYS A 435 16.64 -0.81 -7.64
N TYR A 436 16.04 -1.98 -7.43
CA TYR A 436 15.67 -2.49 -6.10
C TYR A 436 16.90 -2.63 -5.19
N ARG A 437 17.98 -3.25 -5.70
CA ARG A 437 19.24 -3.41 -4.96
C ARG A 437 19.80 -2.06 -4.51
N TRP A 438 19.83 -1.07 -5.40
CA TRP A 438 20.38 0.25 -5.07
C TRP A 438 19.47 1.05 -4.16
N ARG A 439 18.18 1.20 -4.50
CA ARG A 439 17.24 2.03 -3.75
C ARG A 439 16.93 1.44 -2.38
N ALA A 440 16.49 0.18 -2.33
CA ALA A 440 16.02 -0.45 -1.10
C ALA A 440 17.20 -0.98 -0.26
N LEU A 441 18.00 -1.90 -0.80
CA LEU A 441 19.01 -2.59 0.01
C LEU A 441 20.15 -1.66 0.43
N ARG A 442 20.77 -0.96 -0.52
CA ARG A 442 21.97 -0.14 -0.24
C ARG A 442 21.65 1.27 0.26
N ASN A 443 20.92 2.04 -0.54
CA ASN A 443 20.71 3.47 -0.25
C ASN A 443 19.74 3.70 0.90
N PHE A 444 18.88 2.73 1.23
CA PHE A 444 17.95 2.83 2.34
C PHE A 444 18.32 1.91 3.51
N PHE A 445 18.21 0.59 3.40
CA PHE A 445 18.37 -0.30 4.56
C PHE A 445 19.79 -0.32 5.13
N GLU A 446 20.82 -0.39 4.28
CA GLU A 446 22.22 -0.34 4.72
C GLU A 446 22.56 1.04 5.31
N PHE A 447 22.12 2.12 4.66
CA PHE A 447 22.32 3.48 5.16
C PHE A 447 21.62 3.75 6.50
N MET A 448 20.45 3.15 6.71
CA MET A 448 19.69 3.15 7.96
C MET A 448 20.24 2.19 9.02
N GLY A 449 21.29 1.41 8.70
CA GLY A 449 21.90 0.45 9.60
C GLY A 449 21.04 -0.77 9.90
N LEU A 450 20.02 -1.04 9.09
CA LEU A 450 19.13 -2.20 9.18
C LEU A 450 19.71 -3.43 8.49
N LEU A 451 20.59 -3.19 7.52
CA LEU A 451 21.27 -4.19 6.70
C LEU A 451 22.78 -3.89 6.71
N GLU A 452 23.60 -4.92 6.50
CA GLU A 452 24.98 -4.79 6.07
C GLU A 452 25.20 -5.62 4.80
N SER A 453 26.11 -5.15 3.95
CA SER A 453 26.46 -5.82 2.70
C SER A 453 27.96 -5.99 2.55
N ASP A 454 28.37 -7.15 2.05
CA ASP A 454 29.73 -7.45 1.65
C ASP A 454 29.77 -7.73 0.14
N GLU A 455 30.84 -7.29 -0.53
CA GLU A 455 31.11 -7.76 -1.90
C GLU A 455 31.56 -9.22 -1.80
N ALA A 456 30.92 -10.13 -2.53
CA ALA A 456 31.35 -11.51 -2.61
C ALA A 456 32.71 -11.59 -3.31
N ASP A 457 33.65 -12.36 -2.74
CA ASP A 457 34.91 -12.68 -3.41
C ASP A 457 34.61 -13.58 -4.63
N GLY A 458 34.77 -13.05 -5.85
CA GLY A 458 34.55 -13.81 -7.08
C GLY A 458 35.03 -13.11 -8.36
N ASP A 459 35.59 -13.89 -9.29
CA ASP A 459 36.17 -13.49 -10.59
C ASP A 459 35.10 -13.18 -11.67
N THR A 460 33.86 -12.92 -11.27
CA THR A 460 32.75 -12.61 -12.18
C THR A 460 32.64 -11.10 -12.40
N LEU A 461 32.51 -10.69 -13.67
CA LEU A 461 32.24 -9.30 -14.08
C LEU A 461 30.97 -8.70 -13.42
N ALA A 462 30.08 -9.55 -12.89
CA ALA A 462 28.97 -9.16 -12.03
C ALA A 462 29.37 -9.30 -10.56
N LYS A 463 29.50 -8.17 -9.85
CA LYS A 463 29.68 -8.15 -8.40
C LYS A 463 28.44 -8.71 -7.73
N GLU A 464 28.56 -9.88 -7.11
CA GLU A 464 27.53 -10.44 -6.25
C GLU A 464 27.64 -9.79 -4.86
N TYR A 465 26.51 -9.32 -4.33
CA TYR A 465 26.46 -8.69 -3.00
C TYR A 465 25.81 -9.65 -2.03
N LEU A 466 26.50 -9.97 -0.94
CA LEU A 466 25.95 -10.74 0.17
C LEU A 466 25.39 -9.78 1.21
N VAL A 467 24.17 -10.01 1.66
CA VAL A 467 23.45 -9.14 2.58
C VAL A 467 23.03 -9.89 3.84
N ARG A 468 23.10 -9.22 4.98
CA ARG A 468 22.65 -9.71 6.29
C ARG A 468 21.96 -8.59 7.07
N SER A 469 20.86 -8.92 7.75
CA SER A 469 20.17 -7.99 8.65
C SER A 469 21.04 -7.68 9.88
N ARG A 470 20.97 -6.44 10.36
CA ARG A 470 21.65 -6.03 11.59
C ARG A 470 20.66 -6.06 12.77
N PRO A 471 21.13 -6.16 14.03
CA PRO A 471 20.25 -6.17 15.21
C PRO A 471 19.30 -4.97 15.31
N LEU A 472 19.67 -3.83 14.71
CA LEU A 472 18.86 -2.63 14.68
C LEU A 472 17.51 -2.85 13.95
N LEU A 473 17.42 -3.79 13.01
CA LEU A 473 16.16 -4.15 12.36
C LEU A 473 15.11 -4.60 13.38
N ALA A 474 15.39 -5.65 14.14
CA ALA A 474 14.47 -6.19 15.15
C ALA A 474 14.23 -5.22 16.33
N GLN A 475 15.17 -4.31 16.60
CA GLN A 475 14.97 -3.25 17.59
C GLN A 475 13.98 -2.19 17.10
N SER A 476 13.89 -1.97 15.78
CA SER A 476 13.13 -0.86 15.20
C SER A 476 11.75 -1.25 14.72
N VAL A 477 11.60 -2.48 14.21
CA VAL A 477 10.36 -3.00 13.63
C VAL A 477 10.10 -4.42 14.11
N VAL A 478 8.84 -4.70 14.44
CA VAL A 478 8.34 -6.04 14.83
C VAL A 478 7.14 -6.38 13.95
N PHE A 479 7.18 -7.51 13.27
CA PHE A 479 6.04 -8.02 12.51
C PHE A 479 5.17 -8.89 13.41
N THR A 480 3.89 -8.53 13.52
CA THR A 480 2.87 -9.15 14.40
C THR A 480 1.98 -10.08 13.59
N LEU A 481 2.59 -10.89 12.72
CA LEU A 481 1.87 -11.87 11.95
C LEU A 481 1.58 -13.07 12.86
N ASP A 482 0.35 -13.56 12.83
CA ASP A 482 -0.08 -14.74 13.57
C ASP A 482 0.75 -15.94 13.08
N THR A 483 1.91 -16.13 13.70
CA THR A 483 2.73 -17.28 13.45
C THR A 483 2.01 -18.43 14.13
N GLY A 484 1.30 -19.23 13.34
CA GLY A 484 0.72 -20.52 13.75
C GLY A 484 1.73 -21.51 14.36
N GLN A 485 2.96 -21.09 14.64
CA GLN A 485 4.01 -21.85 15.33
C GLN A 485 4.05 -21.63 16.86
N ALA A 486 3.32 -20.67 17.44
CA ALA A 486 3.37 -20.43 18.89
C ALA A 486 2.40 -21.27 19.74
N ARG A 487 1.45 -22.03 19.15
CA ARG A 487 0.50 -22.88 19.92
C ARG A 487 0.97 -24.31 20.22
N GLN A 488 2.12 -24.76 19.70
CA GLN A 488 2.63 -26.12 19.96
C GLN A 488 3.66 -26.23 21.09
N ALA A 489 4.08 -25.15 21.74
CA ALA A 489 5.08 -25.19 22.81
C ALA A 489 4.49 -25.13 24.24
N SER A 490 3.21 -25.48 24.45
CA SER A 490 2.62 -25.58 25.79
C SER A 490 1.80 -26.84 26.02
N ILE A 491 1.93 -27.83 25.14
CA ILE A 491 1.47 -29.20 25.40
C ILE A 491 2.56 -30.14 24.91
N HIS A 492 3.60 -30.35 25.72
CA HIS A 492 4.26 -31.63 25.96
C HIS A 492 5.29 -31.52 27.07
#